data_AF-A0A847Y913-F1
#
_entry.id   AF-A0A847Y913-F1
#
_cell.length_a   1.000
_cell.length_b   1.000
_cell.length_c   1.000
_cell.angle_alpha   90.00
_cell.angle_beta   90.00
_cell.angle_gamma   90.00
#
_symmetry.space_group_name_H-M   'P 1'
#
loop_
_entity.id
_entity.type
_entity.pdbx_description
1 polymer ?
#
loop_
_entity_poly.entity_id
_entity_poly.type
_entity_poly.pdbx_seq_one_letter_code
_entity_poly.pdbx_strand_id
1 'polypeptide(L)' 'YLFELANRFSTFYQECPVLQAPLPEVRAGRLLLCDVTGRVIRRGLQLLGIETVDRM' A
#
# COMPACT_ATOMS: atom_id res chain seq x y z
N TYR A 1 9.45 -9.67 6.53
CA TYR A 1 8.04 -9.45 6.14
C TYR A 1 7.78 -8.03 5.66
N LEU A 2 7.83 -6.99 6.52
CA LEU A 2 7.44 -5.62 6.11
C LEU A 2 8.27 -5.07 4.95
N PHE A 3 9.58 -5.34 4.94
CA PHE A 3 10.47 -4.96 3.84
C PHE A 3 10.07 -5.61 2.51
N GLU A 4 9.77 -6.91 2.52
CA GLU A 4 9.32 -7.65 1.34
C GLU A 4 7.95 -7.15 0.85
N LEU A 5 7.01 -6.91 1.79
CA LEU A 5 5.71 -6.34 1.49
C LEU A 5 5.83 -4.96 0.81
N ALA A 6 6.69 -4.09 1.35
CA ALA A 6 6.94 -2.77 0.78
C ALA A 6 7.54 -2.84 -0.63
N ASN A 7 8.50 -3.75 -0.86
CA ASN A 7 9.08 -3.96 -2.20
C ASN A 7 8.03 -4.45 -3.20
N ARG A 8 7.23 -5.45 -2.83
CA ARG A 8 6.14 -5.96 -3.70
C ARG A 8 5.09 -4.89 -3.98
N PHE A 9 4.75 -4.07 -2.99
CA PHE A 9 3.84 -2.95 -3.17
C PHE A 9 4.42 -1.88 -4.10
N SER A 10 5.72 -1.60 -4.03
CA SER A 10 6.39 -0.66 -4.93
C SER A 10 6.29 -1.12 -6.39
N THR A 11 6.56 -2.40 -6.68
CA THR A 11 6.38 -2.97 -8.02
C THR A 11 4.93 -2.87 -8.49
N PHE A 12 3.96 -3.24 -7.64
CA PHE A 12 2.54 -3.09 -7.94
C PHE A 12 2.18 -1.63 -8.30
N TYR A 13 2.63 -0.66 -7.50
CA TYR A 13 2.29 0.75 -7.71
C TYR A 13 2.91 1.31 -8.99
N GLN A 14 4.09 0.82 -9.40
CA GLN A 14 4.75 1.19 -10.65
C GLN A 14 4.08 0.56 -11.88
N GLU A 15 3.75 -0.73 -11.83
CA GLU A 15 3.21 -1.47 -12.97
C GLU A 15 1.70 -1.31 -13.15
N CYS A 16 0.96 -1.00 -12.07
CA CYS A 16 -0.49 -0.88 -12.07
C CYS A 16 -0.94 0.55 -11.72
N PRO A 17 -1.26 1.41 -12.71
CA PRO A 17 -1.73 2.77 -12.48
C PRO A 17 -3.03 2.76 -11.66
N VAL A 18 -2.98 3.20 -10.40
CA VAL A 18 -4.14 3.16 -9.50
C VAL A 18 -5.19 4.19 -9.92
N LEU A 19 -4.78 5.45 -10.08
CA LEU A 19 -5.69 6.56 -10.38
C LEU A 19 -6.21 6.55 -11.83
N GLN A 20 -5.40 6.02 -12.75
CA GLN A 20 -5.66 5.98 -14.19
C GLN A 20 -6.21 4.61 -14.64
N ALA A 21 -6.71 3.80 -13.70
CA ALA A 21 -7.25 2.49 -14.04
C ALA A 21 -8.45 2.64 -15.01
N PRO A 22 -8.54 1.78 -16.05
CA PRO A 22 -9.48 1.95 -17.16
C PRO A 22 -10.95 1.74 -16.75
N LEU A 23 -11.19 0.91 -15.73
CA LEU A 23 -12.52 0.60 -15.23
C LEU A 23 -12.67 1.08 -13.77
N PRO A 24 -13.82 1.69 -13.39
CA PRO A 24 -14.06 2.16 -12.03
C PRO A 24 -13.93 1.07 -10.96
N GLU A 25 -14.34 -0.15 -11.27
CA GLU A 25 -14.23 -1.32 -10.37
C GLU A 25 -12.79 -1.74 -10.13
N VAL A 26 -11.95 -1.71 -11.17
CA VAL A 26 -10.51 -1.98 -11.06
C VAL A 26 -9.83 -0.89 -10.23
N ARG A 27 -10.22 0.37 -10.42
CA ARG A 27 -9.75 1.49 -9.59
C ARG A 27 -10.10 1.28 -8.12
N ALA A 28 -11.35 0.93 -7.82
CA ALA A 28 -11.81 0.70 -6.45
C ALA A 28 -11.04 -0.46 -5.79
N GLY A 29 -10.82 -1.57 -6.50
CA GLY A 29 -10.02 -2.69 -6.00
C GLY A 29 -8.56 -2.32 -5.73
N ARG A 30 -7.93 -1.54 -6.62
CA ARG A 30 -6.55 -1.06 -6.42
C ARG A 30 -6.44 -0.09 -5.24
N LEU A 31 -7.41 0.82 -5.07
CA LEU A 31 -7.46 1.71 -3.92
C LEU A 31 -7.61 0.95 -2.61
N LEU A 32 -8.46 -0.08 -2.58
CA LEU A 32 -8.60 -0.96 -1.42
C LEU A 32 -7.26 -1.63 -1.08
N LEU A 33 -6.55 -2.15 -2.08
CA LEU A 33 -5.22 -2.74 -1.92
C LEU A 33 -4.20 -1.76 -1.32
N CYS A 34 -4.17 -0.52 -1.80
CA CYS A 34 -3.33 0.53 -1.22
C CYS A 34 -3.65 0.78 0.26
N ASP A 35 -4.93 0.91 0.60
CA ASP A 35 -5.39 1.19 1.96
C ASP A 35 -5.08 0.05 2.94
N VAL A 36 -5.37 -1.21 2.57
CA VAL A 36 -5.03 -2.36 3.43
C VAL A 36 -3.53 -2.55 3.56
N THR A 37 -2.74 -2.31 2.50
CA THR A 37 -1.28 -2.43 2.57
C THR A 37 -0.70 -1.39 3.52
N GLY A 38 -1.15 -0.13 3.44
CA GLY A 38 -0.75 0.93 4.36
C GLY A 38 -1.09 0.60 5.81
N ARG A 39 -2.28 0.04 6.07
CA ARG A 39 -2.69 -0.40 7.41
C ARG A 39 -1.81 -1.53 7.96
N VAL A 40 -1.46 -2.51 7.13
CA VAL A 40 -0.55 -3.61 7.53
C VAL A 40 0.85 -3.09 7.83
N ILE A 41 1.40 -2.21 6.98
CA ILE A 41 2.72 -1.62 7.20
C ILE A 41 2.75 -0.81 8.50
N ARG A 42 1.77 0.10 8.70
CA ARG A 42 1.63 0.88 9.93
C ARG A 42 1.55 -0.01 11.15
N ARG A 43 0.69 -1.04 11.12
CA ARG A 43 0.53 -1.95 12.25
C ARG A 43 1.81 -2.74 12.52
N GLY A 44 2.50 -3.20 11.48
CA GLY A 44 3.76 -3.92 11.61
C GLY A 44 4.86 -3.06 12.23
N LEU A 45 4.98 -1.80 11.80
CA LEU A 45 5.95 -0.86 12.38
C LEU A 45 5.62 -0.54 13.84
N GLN A 46 4.34 -0.33 14.18
CA GLN A 46 3.91 -0.16 15.57
C GLN A 46 4.26 -1.35 16.46
N LEU A 47 4.13 -2.59 15.96
CA LEU A 47 4.52 -3.79 16.70
C LEU A 47 6.04 -3.88 16.95
N LEU A 48 6.85 -3.22 16.11
CA LEU A 48 8.29 -3.08 16.29
C LEU A 48 8.67 -1.86 17.15
N GLY A 49 7.68 -1.11 17.66
CA GLY A 49 7.91 0.12 18.43
C GLY A 49 8.29 1.33 17.57
N ILE A 50 8.04 1.29 16.26
CA ILE A 50 8.33 2.37 15.32
C ILE A 50 7.04 3.15 15.02
N GLU A 51 7.04 4.45 15.30
CA GLU A 51 5.94 5.34 14.94
C GLU A 51 5.98 5.74 13.46
N THR A 52 4.80 5.99 12.88
CA THR A 52 4.65 6.40 11.48
C THR A 52 3.93 7.74 11.41
N VAL A 53 4.28 8.58 10.44
CA VAL A 53 3.57 9.82 10.11
C VAL A 53 2.58 9.60 8.96
N ASP A 54 1.57 10.46 8.84
CA ASP A 54 0.56 10.36 7.77
C ASP A 54 1.08 10.81 6.40
N ARG A 55 2.12 11.65 6.38
CA ARG A 55 2.81 12.07 5.16
C ARG A 55 4.28 12.34 5.49
N MET A 56 5.18 11.77 4.69
CA MET A 56 6.60 12.14 4.67
C MET A 56 6.81 13.38 3.79
#